data_AF-H8XVJ8-F1
#
_entry.id   AF-H8XVJ8-F1
#
_cell.length_a   1.000
_cell.length_b   1.000
_cell.length_c   1.000
_cell.angle_alpha   90.00
_cell.angle_beta   90.00
_cell.angle_gamma   90.00
#
_symmetry.space_group_name_H-M   'P 1'
#
loop_
_entity.id
_entity.type
_entity.pdbx_description
1 polymer ?
#
loop_
_entity_poly.entity_id
_entity_poly.type
_entity_poly.pdbx_seq_one_letter_code
_entity_poly.pdbx_strand_id
1 'polypeptide(L)'
;MALQYNLSKVYEISENDNEFALQIVSLFLQEVPAELKSIKEGIELKDYSRTYSAAHKIKPTLDLLGMDLAYDDNMEIMNWTKAEGKRKEIKEVYKSLKERIDAAVVELKKDFKLN
;
A
#
# COMPACT_ATOMS: atom_id res chain seq x y z
N MET A 1 -3.75 -14.79 13.98
CA MET A 1 -2.65 -14.45 13.06
C MET A 1 -3.25 -13.54 12.01
N ALA A 2 -2.68 -12.35 11.84
CA ALA A 2 -3.07 -11.48 10.74
C ALA A 2 -2.65 -12.17 9.42
N LEU A 3 -3.52 -12.13 8.42
CA LEU A 3 -3.29 -12.79 7.13
C LEU A 3 -2.80 -11.80 6.06
N GLN A 4 -3.09 -10.50 6.22
CA GLN A 4 -2.83 -9.48 5.19
C GLN A 4 -1.72 -8.49 5.56
N TYR A 5 -1.29 -8.45 6.82
CA TYR A 5 -0.25 -7.54 7.30
C TYR A 5 0.55 -8.18 8.45
N ASN A 6 1.72 -7.60 8.74
CA ASN A 6 2.60 -7.97 9.83
C ASN A 6 3.18 -6.72 10.52
N LEU A 7 2.91 -6.55 11.82
CA LEU A 7 3.39 -5.43 12.62
C LEU A 7 4.70 -5.72 13.38
N SER A 8 5.36 -6.86 13.16
CA SER A 8 6.62 -7.18 13.85
C SER A 8 7.65 -6.06 13.71
N LYS A 9 7.80 -5.51 12.50
CA LYS A 9 8.72 -4.38 12.25
C LYS A 9 8.29 -3.12 12.99
N VAL A 10 6.99 -2.83 13.05
CA VAL A 10 6.43 -1.70 13.81
C VAL A 10 6.75 -1.82 15.29
N TYR A 11 6.48 -2.99 15.89
CA TYR A 11 6.73 -3.22 17.30
C TYR A 11 8.22 -3.29 17.64
N GLU A 12 9.06 -3.76 16.72
CA GLU A 12 10.52 -3.76 16.90
C GLU A 12 11.07 -2.34 16.96
N ILE A 13 10.68 -1.46 16.03
CA ILE A 13 11.19 -0.07 16.01
C ILE A 13 10.59 0.81 17.11
N SER A 14 9.44 0.42 17.66
CA SER A 14 8.72 1.18 18.69
C SER A 14 8.91 0.63 20.11
N GLU A 15 9.79 -0.35 20.30
CA GLU A 15 10.00 -1.01 21.60
C GLU A 15 8.69 -1.58 22.22
N ASN A 16 7.83 -2.17 21.37
CA ASN A 16 6.50 -2.69 21.70
C ASN A 16 5.45 -1.64 22.11
N ASP A 17 5.60 -0.39 21.66
CA ASP A 17 4.60 0.66 21.88
C ASP A 17 3.33 0.45 21.02
N ASN A 18 2.21 0.20 21.70
CA ASN A 18 0.89 0.02 21.08
C ASN A 18 0.27 1.32 20.56
N GLU A 19 0.55 2.48 21.17
CA GLU A 19 0.07 3.76 20.68
C GLU A 19 0.74 4.11 19.35
N PHE A 20 2.06 3.86 19.25
CA PHE A 20 2.78 3.99 17.99
C PHE A 20 2.21 3.05 16.91
N ALA A 21 1.95 1.79 17.26
CA ALA A 21 1.33 0.85 16.31
C ALA A 21 -0.04 1.35 15.82
N LEU A 22 -0.88 1.88 16.71
CA LEU A 22 -2.17 2.47 16.35
C LEU A 22 -2.01 3.69 15.44
N GLN A 23 -1.02 4.55 15.66
CA GLN A 23 -0.73 5.69 14.78
C GLN A 23 -0.35 5.24 13.37
N ILE A 24 0.53 4.23 13.26
CA ILE A 24 0.94 3.68 11.95
C ILE A 24 -0.25 3.06 11.21
N VAL A 25 -1.09 2.28 11.91
CA VAL A 25 -2.31 1.71 11.32
C VAL A 25 -3.29 2.80 10.90
N SER A 26 -3.47 3.83 11.71
CA SER A 26 -4.36 4.95 11.38
C SER A 26 -3.88 5.69 10.14
N LEU A 27 -2.56 5.92 10.03
CA LEU A 27 -1.94 6.52 8.85
C LEU A 27 -2.14 5.65 7.60
N PHE A 28 -1.95 4.33 7.71
CA PHE A 28 -2.23 3.39 6.62
C PHE A 28 -3.67 3.50 6.14
N LEU A 29 -4.65 3.44 7.06
CA LEU A 29 -6.08 3.47 6.75
C LEU A 29 -6.53 4.78 6.08
N GLN A 30 -5.82 5.89 6.31
CA GLN A 30 -6.09 7.17 5.69
C GLN A 30 -5.37 7.34 4.35
N GLU A 31 -4.04 7.18 4.34
CA GLU A 31 -3.20 7.60 3.22
C GLU A 31 -3.17 6.55 2.09
N VAL A 32 -3.05 5.26 2.43
CA VAL A 32 -2.87 4.22 1.40
C VAL A 32 -4.09 4.09 0.49
N PRO A 33 -5.34 4.07 0.99
CA PRO A 33 -6.52 4.10 0.12
C PRO A 33 -6.65 5.36 -0.73
N ALA A 34 -6.18 6.52 -0.23
CA ALA A 34 -6.20 7.77 -0.99
C ALA A 34 -5.19 7.73 -2.14
N GLU A 35 -3.97 7.30 -1.88
CA GLU A 35 -2.94 7.17 -2.91
C GLU A 35 -3.27 6.06 -3.92
N LEU A 36 -3.95 4.99 -3.51
CA LEU A 36 -4.44 3.97 -4.42
C LEU A 36 -5.45 4.51 -5.46
N LYS A 37 -6.24 5.53 -5.10
CA LYS A 37 -7.08 6.27 -6.07
C LYS A 37 -6.22 7.09 -7.02
N SER A 38 -5.21 7.79 -6.51
CA SER A 38 -4.27 8.55 -7.34
C SER A 38 -3.51 7.68 -8.34
N ILE A 39 -3.11 6.47 -7.95
CA ILE A 39 -2.49 5.47 -8.84
C ILE A 39 -3.46 5.09 -9.96
N LYS A 40 -4.72 4.80 -9.64
CA LYS A 40 -5.75 4.45 -10.62
C LYS A 40 -5.94 5.53 -11.67
N GLU A 41 -6.16 6.76 -11.21
CA GLU A 41 -6.36 7.91 -12.08
C GLU A 41 -5.13 8.16 -12.95
N GLY A 42 -3.92 8.03 -12.39
CA GLY A 42 -2.68 8.15 -13.13
C GLY A 42 -2.53 7.09 -14.22
N ILE A 43 -2.89 5.83 -13.94
CA ILE A 43 -2.89 4.75 -14.94
C ILE A 43 -3.91 5.03 -16.05
N GLU A 44 -5.12 5.45 -15.71
CA GLU A 44 -6.20 5.74 -16.68
C GLU A 44 -5.86 6.92 -17.60
N LEU A 45 -5.24 7.96 -17.04
CA LEU A 45 -4.82 9.17 -17.76
C LEU A 45 -3.43 9.05 -18.41
N LYS A 46 -2.73 7.94 -18.20
CA LYS A 46 -1.31 7.76 -18.56
C LYS A 46 -0.39 8.85 -17.97
N ASP A 47 -0.73 9.36 -16.79
CA ASP A 47 0.11 10.28 -16.03
C ASP A 47 1.12 9.48 -15.20
N TYR A 48 2.28 9.21 -15.81
CA TYR A 48 3.35 8.41 -15.19
C TYR A 48 3.97 9.11 -13.97
N SER A 49 4.05 10.44 -13.96
CA SER A 49 4.63 11.22 -12.87
C SER A 49 3.75 11.13 -11.62
N ARG A 50 2.43 11.33 -11.80
CA ARG A 50 1.45 11.16 -10.73
C ARG A 50 1.43 9.73 -10.20
N THR A 51 1.39 8.76 -11.10
CA THR A 51 1.38 7.33 -10.74
C THR A 51 2.62 6.96 -9.93
N TYR A 52 3.80 7.39 -10.38
CA TYR A 52 5.06 7.11 -9.67
C TYR A 52 5.09 7.75 -8.29
N SER A 53 4.69 9.02 -8.20
CA SER A 53 4.68 9.76 -6.93
C SER A 53 3.75 9.11 -5.91
N ALA A 54 2.54 8.71 -6.32
CA ALA A 54 1.58 8.02 -5.46
C ALA A 54 2.09 6.64 -5.00
N ALA A 55 2.61 5.83 -5.93
CA ALA A 55 3.19 4.52 -5.63
C ALA A 55 4.42 4.63 -4.70
N HIS A 56 5.27 5.63 -4.90
CA HIS A 56 6.44 5.88 -4.06
C HIS A 56 6.04 6.27 -2.62
N LYS A 57 4.97 7.04 -2.44
CA LYS A 57 4.51 7.47 -1.11
C LYS A 57 4.04 6.30 -0.23
N ILE A 58 3.34 5.31 -0.80
CA ILE A 58 2.81 4.19 -0.02
C ILE A 58 3.85 3.09 0.23
N LYS A 59 4.91 3.04 -0.58
CA LYS A 59 5.99 2.05 -0.49
C LYS A 59 6.54 1.84 0.94
N PRO A 60 6.97 2.88 1.70
CA PRO A 60 7.50 2.68 3.04
C PRO A 60 6.46 2.10 4.01
N THR A 61 5.18 2.46 3.85
CA THR A 61 4.11 1.93 4.70
C THR A 61 3.85 0.45 4.43
N LEU A 62 3.85 0.02 3.16
CA LEU A 62 3.69 -1.40 2.81
C LEU A 62 4.83 -2.26 3.36
N ASP A 63 6.07 -1.76 3.29
CA ASP A 63 7.25 -2.40 3.89
C ASP A 63 7.16 -2.44 5.43
N LEU A 64 6.71 -1.36 6.06
CA LEU A 64 6.57 -1.29 7.50
C LEU A 64 5.50 -2.27 8.05
N LEU A 65 4.42 -2.48 7.29
CA LEU A 65 3.36 -3.43 7.63
C LEU A 65 3.62 -4.84 7.06
N GLY A 66 4.82 -5.14 6.56
CA GLY A 66 5.18 -6.48 6.06
C GLY A 66 4.25 -7.00 4.97
N MET A 67 3.73 -6.10 4.12
CA MET A 67 2.80 -6.43 3.05
C MET A 67 3.55 -6.77 1.76
N ASP A 68 4.42 -7.78 1.80
CA ASP A 68 5.42 -8.05 0.76
C ASP A 68 4.83 -8.18 -0.65
N LEU A 69 3.71 -8.89 -0.81
CA LEU A 69 3.07 -9.04 -2.12
C LEU A 69 2.46 -7.72 -2.64
N ALA A 70 1.90 -6.88 -1.76
CA ALA A 70 1.42 -5.56 -2.15
C ALA A 70 2.59 -4.61 -2.46
N TYR A 71 3.70 -4.76 -1.72
CA TYR A 71 4.93 -4.04 -2.00
C TYR A 71 5.47 -4.37 -3.39
N ASP A 72 5.50 -5.66 -3.76
CA ASP A 72 5.96 -6.11 -5.08
C ASP A 72 5.04 -5.59 -6.20
N ASP A 73 3.72 -5.71 -6.05
CA ASP A 73 2.75 -5.13 -7.00
C ASP A 73 2.98 -3.61 -7.17
N ASN A 74 3.21 -2.89 -6.07
CA ASN A 74 3.52 -1.46 -6.10
C ASN A 74 4.85 -1.14 -6.80
N MET A 75 5.88 -1.98 -6.61
CA MET A 75 7.16 -1.85 -7.30
C MET A 75 7.03 -2.07 -8.80
N GLU A 76 6.19 -3.01 -9.24
CA GLU A 76 5.87 -3.21 -10.65
C GLU A 76 5.21 -1.98 -11.27
N ILE A 77 4.29 -1.33 -10.54
CA ILE A 77 3.67 -0.06 -10.96
C ILE A 77 4.74 1.02 -11.12
N MET A 78 5.64 1.17 -10.15
CA MET A 78 6.74 2.14 -10.25
C MET A 78 7.69 1.86 -11.42
N ASN A 79 7.93 0.59 -11.73
CA ASN A 79 8.76 0.21 -12.88
C ASN A 79 8.03 0.48 -14.21
N TRP A 80 6.72 0.28 -14.25
CA TRP A 80 5.90 0.59 -15.42
C TRP A 80 5.91 2.09 -15.74
N THR A 81 5.88 2.98 -14.75
CA THR A 81 5.96 4.43 -14.98
C THR A 81 7.33 4.85 -15.50
N LYS A 82 8.43 4.29 -14.96
CA LYS A 82 9.79 4.52 -15.46
C LYS A 82 9.99 4.05 -16.90
N ALA A 83 9.27 3.00 -17.30
CA ALA A 83 9.28 2.49 -18.66
C ALA A 83 8.27 3.20 -19.59
N GLU A 84 7.62 4.28 -19.13
CA GLU A 84 6.59 5.03 -19.87
C GLU A 84 5.49 4.14 -20.44
N GLY A 85 5.07 3.15 -19.65
CA GLY A 85 3.92 2.32 -19.97
C GLY A 85 4.13 1.23 -21.03
N LYS A 86 5.37 0.88 -21.37
CA LYS A 86 5.70 -0.13 -22.39
C LYS A 86 5.27 -1.58 -22.06
N ARG A 87 4.82 -1.87 -20.83
CA ARG A 87 4.29 -3.19 -20.42
C ARG A 87 2.76 -3.19 -20.41
N LYS A 88 2.14 -4.24 -20.97
CA LYS A 88 0.69 -4.30 -21.26
C LYS A 88 -0.22 -4.62 -20.07
N GLU A 89 0.30 -5.01 -18.91
CA GLU A 89 -0.50 -5.68 -17.85
C GLU A 89 -0.69 -4.84 -16.56
N ILE A 90 -0.41 -3.54 -16.61
CA ILE A 90 -0.47 -2.67 -15.41
C ILE A 90 -1.83 -2.65 -14.69
N LYS A 91 -2.93 -2.86 -15.43
CA LYS A 91 -4.28 -2.86 -14.86
C LYS A 91 -4.52 -4.06 -13.95
N GLU A 92 -3.96 -5.22 -14.30
CA GLU A 92 -4.06 -6.43 -13.47
C GLU A 92 -3.17 -6.32 -12.24
N VAL A 93 -1.96 -5.76 -12.39
CA VAL A 93 -1.07 -5.44 -11.25
C VAL A 93 -1.76 -4.48 -10.28
N TYR A 94 -2.36 -3.40 -10.78
CA TYR A 94 -3.13 -2.46 -9.95
C TYR A 94 -4.31 -3.14 -9.25
N LYS A 95 -5.03 -4.04 -9.95
CA LYS A 95 -6.14 -4.79 -9.37
C LYS A 95 -5.67 -5.68 -8.22
N SER A 96 -4.57 -6.42 -8.40
CA SER A 96 -3.94 -7.23 -7.35
C SER A 96 -3.56 -6.38 -6.14
N LEU A 97 -2.86 -5.25 -6.37
CA LEU A 97 -2.49 -4.31 -5.31
C LEU A 97 -3.72 -3.83 -4.52
N LYS A 98 -4.78 -3.46 -5.24
CA LYS A 98 -6.02 -2.98 -4.64
C LYS A 98 -6.70 -4.05 -3.78
N GLU A 99 -6.81 -5.27 -4.27
CA GLU A 99 -7.45 -6.37 -3.53
C GLU A 99 -6.71 -6.67 -2.21
N ARG A 100 -5.37 -6.64 -2.23
CA ARG A 100 -4.54 -6.81 -1.02
C ARG A 100 -4.71 -5.67 -0.02
N ILE A 101 -4.70 -4.42 -0.49
CA ILE A 101 -4.91 -3.24 0.37
C ILE A 101 -6.30 -3.28 0.98
N ASP A 102 -7.34 -3.56 0.19
CA ASP A 102 -8.72 -3.64 0.69
C ASP A 102 -8.86 -4.73 1.77
N ALA A 103 -8.25 -5.90 1.55
CA ALA A 103 -8.26 -6.98 2.53
C ALA A 103 -7.55 -6.57 3.84
N ALA A 104 -6.40 -5.90 3.75
CA ALA A 104 -5.68 -5.39 4.90
C ALA A 104 -6.45 -4.29 5.65
N VAL A 105 -7.15 -3.40 4.93
CA VAL A 105 -8.02 -2.37 5.55
C VAL A 105 -9.10 -3.02 6.40
N VAL A 106 -9.78 -4.05 5.88
CA VAL A 106 -10.83 -4.77 6.61
C VAL A 106 -10.25 -5.44 7.86
N GLU A 107 -9.11 -6.12 7.73
CA GLU A 107 -8.47 -6.82 8.84
C GLU A 107 -7.96 -5.86 9.93
N LEU A 108 -7.25 -4.79 9.55
CA LEU A 108 -6.74 -3.78 10.47
C LEU A 108 -7.86 -3.08 11.24
N LYS A 109 -8.96 -2.70 10.56
CA LYS A 109 -10.11 -2.10 11.24
C LYS A 109 -10.69 -3.03 12.30
N LYS A 110 -10.83 -4.32 11.96
CA LYS A 110 -11.32 -5.33 12.90
C LYS A 110 -10.38 -5.51 14.09
N ASP A 111 -9.09 -5.67 13.84
CA ASP A 111 -8.09 -5.97 14.86
C ASP A 111 -7.85 -4.80 15.82
N PHE A 112 -7.89 -3.57 15.30
CA PHE A 112 -7.73 -2.35 16.09
C PHE A 112 -9.06 -1.75 16.59
N LYS A 113 -10.20 -2.40 16.30
CA LYS A 113 -11.55 -1.94 16.66
C LYS A 113 -11.86 -0.52 16.16
N LEU A 114 -11.45 -0.22 14.94
CA LEU A 114 -11.66 1.06 14.26
C LEU A 114 -12.86 0.96 13.32
N ASN A 115 -13.67 2.02 13.26
CA ASN A 115 -14.87 2.10 12.41
C ASN A 115 -14.52 2.45 10.96
#